data_AF-A0A7C5IAB7-F1
#
_entry.id   AF-A0A7C5IAB7-F1
#
_cell.length_a   1.000
_cell.length_b   1.000
_cell.length_c   1.000
_cell.angle_alpha   90.00
_cell.angle_beta   90.00
_cell.angle_gamma   90.00
#
_symmetry.space_group_name_H-M   'P 1'
#
loop_
_entity.id
_entity.type
_entity.pdbx_description
1 polymer ?
#
loop_
_entity_poly.entity_id
_entity_poly.type
_entity_poly.pdbx_seq_one_letter_code
_entity_poly.pdbx_strand_id
1 'polypeptide(L)'
;DNDQFGAGSGKCYCAAAGAYRVTVAGDCNDNDPNVYPGAVEKCNGVDDNCDGTIDEERTAGKCDQDGYHTYYTDSDGDDYGVAPSKCLCAAVGNFRTTKPGDCDDTNKTVHPGATEVCNSVDDDCNGTNDDEGAKNCVLYYLDADRDGFGTTVSKCLCGPTGDYSSLKATDCDDSKAYVYPGAPEVCGNNSDDDCDGTVDEEGCQGCTTYYYDNDGDGYGQSGKSKCLSAPSGYYRALAGLDCNDNDPNVNPKAQEVCNNVDDNCDGIVDPENSGNCIWYYVDNDNDHFGAMDNKKCLCKASGAYKITVGGDCDDSNVQVHVGALERCNGYDDNCDGEIDEENAYGCKNYYADMDKDGFGVGTARCLCGPSGDFSSTSAKDCNDQDATVNPKAVERCDGIDNNCDAKVDPENSQGCTRYYYDADGDGYGIATSSHCYCAPSGVFRAPVAGDCRDSNPAVYPGATEKCNGIDDDCDGVTDEERTSGDCGQDGYLLYFTDMDNDGYGTSPSKCLCKPSDQVKATLSGDCDDNNSQVFPNAIEKCGNKTDDDCDGQIDENC
;
A
#
# COMPACT_ATOMS: atom_id res chain seq x y z
N ASP A 1 11.98 -139.50 -44.45
CA ASP A 1 12.29 -139.43 -42.97
C ASP A 1 11.07 -139.18 -42.04
N ASN A 2 9.85 -139.57 -42.43
CA ASN A 2 8.56 -139.36 -41.71
C ASN A 2 7.90 -137.97 -41.87
N ASP A 3 8.45 -137.11 -42.72
CA ASP A 3 7.82 -135.91 -43.30
C ASP A 3 6.57 -136.18 -44.18
N GLN A 4 6.34 -137.44 -44.57
CA GLN A 4 5.24 -137.93 -45.42
C GLN A 4 5.43 -137.73 -46.93
N PHE A 5 6.58 -137.20 -47.36
CA PHE A 5 6.99 -137.16 -48.76
C PHE A 5 8.11 -138.17 -49.01
N GLY A 6 8.34 -138.48 -50.27
CA GLY A 6 9.42 -139.38 -50.66
C GLY A 6 10.00 -139.03 -52.01
N ALA A 7 11.19 -139.54 -52.30
CA ALA A 7 11.91 -139.25 -53.52
C ALA A 7 11.14 -139.69 -54.79
N GLY A 8 11.46 -139.02 -55.91
CA GLY A 8 10.77 -139.16 -57.20
C GLY A 8 10.80 -140.56 -57.85
N SER A 9 11.52 -141.54 -57.30
CA SER A 9 11.58 -142.91 -57.83
C SER A 9 10.60 -143.86 -57.13
N GLY A 10 9.31 -143.78 -57.47
CA GLY A 10 8.28 -144.67 -56.92
C GLY A 10 8.28 -146.10 -57.49
N LYS A 11 7.76 -147.07 -56.72
CA LYS A 11 7.46 -148.45 -57.16
C LYS A 11 6.03 -148.82 -56.78
N CYS A 12 5.34 -149.58 -57.63
CA CYS A 12 3.97 -150.05 -57.36
C CYS A 12 3.98 -151.26 -56.41
N TYR A 13 3.45 -151.09 -55.19
CA TYR A 13 3.23 -152.16 -54.23
C TYR A 13 1.77 -152.18 -53.77
N CYS A 14 1.25 -153.35 -53.37
CA CYS A 14 -0.13 -153.49 -52.87
C CYS A 14 -0.34 -152.92 -51.45
N ALA A 15 0.75 -152.66 -50.71
CA ALA A 15 0.79 -151.98 -49.41
C ALA A 15 2.20 -151.43 -49.17
N ALA A 16 2.38 -150.49 -48.23
CA ALA A 16 3.68 -149.93 -47.87
C ALA A 16 4.69 -151.05 -47.51
N ALA A 17 5.85 -151.04 -48.17
CA ALA A 17 6.82 -152.12 -48.07
C ALA A 17 8.27 -151.59 -48.11
N GLY A 18 9.07 -151.93 -47.10
CA GLY A 18 10.47 -151.52 -47.00
C GLY A 18 10.62 -150.00 -46.89
N ALA A 19 11.40 -149.40 -47.80
CA ALA A 19 11.62 -147.96 -47.89
C ALA A 19 10.47 -147.20 -48.58
N TYR A 20 9.56 -147.90 -49.28
CA TYR A 20 8.44 -147.28 -50.01
C TYR A 20 7.22 -147.20 -49.09
N ARG A 21 7.11 -146.09 -48.34
CA ARG A 21 6.12 -145.92 -47.25
C ARG A 21 5.09 -144.81 -47.47
N VAL A 22 5.33 -143.93 -48.44
CA VAL A 22 4.52 -142.75 -48.74
C VAL A 22 4.07 -142.77 -50.19
N THR A 23 2.98 -142.06 -50.50
CA THR A 23 2.41 -142.00 -51.86
C THR A 23 2.59 -140.66 -52.55
N VAL A 24 3.10 -139.66 -51.84
CA VAL A 24 3.39 -138.32 -52.38
C VAL A 24 4.87 -138.24 -52.69
N ALA A 25 5.21 -137.86 -53.92
CA ALA A 25 6.58 -137.72 -54.38
C ALA A 25 7.00 -136.24 -54.39
N GLY A 26 8.30 -135.96 -54.42
CA GLY A 26 8.85 -134.61 -54.56
C GLY A 26 9.81 -134.19 -53.46
N ASP A 27 10.02 -135.04 -52.46
CA ASP A 27 11.08 -134.85 -51.46
C ASP A 27 12.45 -134.85 -52.16
N CYS A 28 13.18 -133.76 -51.98
CA CYS A 28 14.52 -133.57 -52.53
C CYS A 28 15.63 -134.05 -51.58
N ASN A 29 15.30 -134.40 -50.33
CA ASN A 29 16.21 -135.00 -49.36
C ASN A 29 15.49 -135.94 -48.36
N ASP A 30 15.31 -137.22 -48.76
CA ASP A 30 14.68 -138.32 -47.98
C ASP A 30 15.25 -138.58 -46.55
N ASN A 31 16.31 -137.88 -46.15
CA ASN A 31 16.96 -137.98 -44.84
C ASN A 31 16.74 -136.76 -43.91
N ASP A 32 16.14 -135.66 -44.37
CA ASP A 32 15.84 -134.48 -43.54
C ASP A 32 14.34 -134.15 -43.50
N PRO A 33 13.66 -134.34 -42.34
CA PRO A 33 12.23 -134.12 -42.24
C PRO A 33 11.79 -132.65 -42.32
N ASN A 34 12.72 -131.70 -42.43
CA ASN A 34 12.40 -130.28 -42.69
C ASN A 34 12.49 -129.91 -44.17
N VAL A 35 12.95 -130.83 -45.03
CA VAL A 35 13.14 -130.61 -46.46
C VAL A 35 12.07 -131.40 -47.20
N TYR A 36 11.03 -130.72 -47.68
CA TYR A 36 9.91 -131.35 -48.39
C TYR A 36 9.12 -130.31 -49.19
N PRO A 37 8.37 -130.73 -50.24
CA PRO A 37 7.51 -129.85 -51.03
C PRO A 37 6.62 -128.93 -50.18
N GLY A 38 6.89 -127.62 -50.22
CA GLY A 38 6.12 -126.61 -49.50
C GLY A 38 6.51 -126.39 -48.03
N ALA A 39 7.68 -126.85 -47.58
CA ALA A 39 8.27 -126.39 -46.33
C ALA A 39 8.53 -124.86 -46.34
N VAL A 40 8.73 -124.26 -45.17
CA VAL A 40 9.09 -122.83 -45.07
C VAL A 40 10.59 -122.70 -45.25
N GLU A 41 10.99 -121.92 -46.25
CA GLU A 41 12.39 -121.59 -46.51
C GLU A 41 13.06 -120.85 -45.36
N LYS A 42 14.20 -121.39 -44.95
CA LYS A 42 15.10 -120.76 -43.99
C LYS A 42 16.36 -120.38 -44.74
N CYS A 43 16.97 -119.29 -44.30
CA CYS A 43 18.23 -118.84 -44.85
C CYS A 43 19.39 -119.73 -44.34
N ASN A 44 19.53 -120.92 -44.90
CA ASN A 44 20.42 -121.96 -44.40
C ASN A 44 21.26 -122.65 -45.50
N GLY A 45 21.10 -122.24 -46.77
CA GLY A 45 21.81 -122.80 -47.92
C GLY A 45 21.21 -124.10 -48.46
N VAL A 46 20.00 -124.47 -48.04
CA VAL A 46 19.25 -125.66 -48.47
C VAL A 46 17.96 -125.19 -49.17
N ASP A 47 17.57 -125.88 -50.23
CA ASP A 47 16.24 -125.76 -50.84
C ASP A 47 15.27 -126.55 -49.93
N ASP A 48 14.77 -125.91 -48.87
CA ASP A 48 13.95 -126.56 -47.85
C ASP A 48 12.59 -127.00 -48.43
N ASN A 49 12.05 -126.25 -49.39
CA ASN A 49 10.71 -126.40 -49.95
C ASN A 49 10.69 -127.24 -51.25
N CYS A 50 11.85 -127.65 -51.75
CA CYS A 50 12.09 -128.44 -52.96
C CYS A 50 11.52 -127.84 -54.26
N ASP A 51 11.47 -126.51 -54.39
CA ASP A 51 10.99 -125.81 -55.59
C ASP A 51 12.08 -125.52 -56.63
N GLY A 52 13.34 -125.83 -56.30
CA GLY A 52 14.51 -125.67 -57.16
C GLY A 52 15.24 -124.34 -56.97
N THR A 53 14.84 -123.51 -55.99
CA THR A 53 15.58 -122.33 -55.55
C THR A 53 16.11 -122.52 -54.12
N ILE A 54 17.24 -121.88 -53.81
CA ILE A 54 17.85 -121.95 -52.47
C ILE A 54 17.81 -120.53 -51.90
N ASP A 55 17.28 -120.39 -50.68
CA ASP A 55 17.31 -119.14 -49.91
C ASP A 55 16.75 -117.91 -50.68
N GLU A 56 15.64 -118.08 -51.41
CA GLU A 56 15.04 -117.02 -52.22
C GLU A 56 14.36 -115.91 -51.38
N GLU A 57 13.94 -114.81 -52.01
CA GLU A 57 13.30 -113.69 -51.31
C GLU A 57 12.05 -114.14 -50.55
N ARG A 58 12.00 -113.90 -49.24
CA ARG A 58 10.85 -114.25 -48.40
C ARG A 58 9.70 -113.29 -48.67
N THR A 59 8.72 -113.76 -49.45
CA THR A 59 7.54 -112.96 -49.84
C THR A 59 6.34 -113.13 -48.89
N ALA A 60 6.36 -114.12 -48.00
CA ALA A 60 5.31 -114.35 -47.00
C ALA A 60 5.92 -114.73 -45.63
N GLY A 61 5.33 -114.21 -44.55
CA GLY A 61 5.85 -114.39 -43.18
C GLY A 61 6.52 -113.14 -42.63
N LYS A 62 7.14 -113.25 -41.45
CA LYS A 62 7.91 -112.14 -40.85
C LYS A 62 9.33 -112.15 -41.38
N CYS A 63 9.82 -110.95 -41.74
CA CYS A 63 11.24 -110.74 -41.98
C CYS A 63 12.00 -110.63 -40.65
N ASP A 64 13.34 -110.66 -40.68
CA ASP A 64 14.22 -110.64 -39.49
C ASP A 64 14.11 -111.91 -38.62
N GLN A 65 13.75 -113.03 -39.25
CA GLN A 65 13.64 -114.37 -38.64
C GLN A 65 14.24 -115.42 -39.57
N ASP A 66 14.67 -116.55 -39.00
CA ASP A 66 15.26 -117.69 -39.72
C ASP A 66 16.42 -117.32 -40.66
N GLY A 67 17.20 -116.30 -40.28
CA GLY A 67 18.36 -115.80 -41.01
C GLY A 67 18.06 -114.81 -42.14
N TYR A 68 16.80 -114.47 -42.40
CA TYR A 68 16.42 -113.37 -43.28
C TYR A 68 16.52 -112.02 -42.55
N HIS A 69 16.88 -110.96 -43.28
CA HIS A 69 16.89 -109.58 -42.80
C HIS A 69 16.15 -108.63 -43.73
N THR A 70 15.58 -107.56 -43.17
CA THR A 70 14.99 -106.49 -43.95
C THR A 70 16.10 -105.60 -44.50
N TYR A 71 16.33 -105.64 -45.81
CA TYR A 71 17.28 -104.78 -46.50
C TYR A 71 16.55 -103.64 -47.22
N TYR A 72 17.00 -102.40 -46.98
CA TYR A 72 16.51 -101.17 -47.60
C TYR A 72 17.38 -100.79 -48.79
N THR A 73 16.78 -100.04 -49.71
CA THR A 73 17.52 -99.44 -50.82
C THR A 73 18.50 -98.42 -50.25
N ASP A 74 19.78 -98.59 -50.53
CA ASP A 74 20.90 -97.73 -50.08
C ASP A 74 21.70 -97.38 -51.34
N SER A 75 21.29 -96.30 -51.99
CA SER A 75 21.76 -95.93 -53.32
C SER A 75 23.06 -95.13 -53.27
N ASP A 76 23.26 -94.33 -52.22
CA ASP A 76 24.49 -93.58 -52.05
C ASP A 76 25.58 -94.36 -51.29
N GLY A 77 25.24 -95.35 -50.46
CA GLY A 77 26.17 -96.17 -49.70
C GLY A 77 26.68 -95.53 -48.41
N ASP A 78 25.80 -94.94 -47.60
CA ASP A 78 26.10 -94.40 -46.26
C ASP A 78 25.64 -95.30 -45.09
N ASP A 79 25.08 -96.47 -45.42
CA ASP A 79 24.55 -97.47 -44.50
C ASP A 79 23.18 -97.11 -43.88
N TYR A 80 22.48 -96.09 -44.39
CA TYR A 80 21.06 -95.85 -44.17
C TYR A 80 20.32 -95.95 -45.50
N GLY A 81 19.02 -96.23 -45.43
CA GLY A 81 18.26 -96.50 -46.66
C GLY A 81 16.78 -96.22 -46.55
N VAL A 82 16.14 -96.24 -47.72
CA VAL A 82 14.73 -95.91 -47.91
C VAL A 82 13.91 -97.11 -48.38
N ALA A 83 12.59 -97.01 -48.17
CA ALA A 83 11.64 -97.93 -48.78
C ALA A 83 11.63 -97.74 -50.32
N PRO A 84 11.42 -98.80 -51.12
CA PRO A 84 11.01 -100.14 -50.72
C PRO A 84 12.13 -100.94 -50.04
N SER A 85 11.75 -101.92 -49.24
CA SER A 85 12.65 -102.90 -48.61
C SER A 85 12.35 -104.31 -49.11
N LYS A 86 13.35 -105.19 -49.08
CA LYS A 86 13.20 -106.62 -49.38
C LYS A 86 13.62 -107.48 -48.20
N CYS A 87 12.99 -108.65 -48.09
CA CYS A 87 13.36 -109.64 -47.09
C CYS A 87 14.35 -110.65 -47.68
N LEU A 88 15.63 -110.48 -47.37
CA LEU A 88 16.73 -111.20 -48.02
C LEU A 88 17.68 -111.83 -47.00
N CYS A 89 18.36 -112.88 -47.43
CA CYS A 89 19.45 -113.52 -46.69
C CYS A 89 20.73 -112.69 -46.59
N ALA A 90 20.96 -111.86 -47.59
CA ALA A 90 22.12 -110.99 -47.71
C ALA A 90 21.75 -109.80 -48.58
N ALA A 91 22.60 -108.77 -48.59
CA ALA A 91 22.46 -107.63 -49.47
C ALA A 91 22.46 -108.07 -50.95
N VAL A 92 21.45 -107.66 -51.72
CA VAL A 92 21.35 -107.96 -53.16
C VAL A 92 21.01 -106.69 -53.94
N GLY A 93 21.82 -106.39 -54.96
CA GLY A 93 21.62 -105.23 -55.82
C GLY A 93 21.76 -103.91 -55.05
N ASN A 94 20.68 -103.12 -55.01
CA ASN A 94 20.63 -101.85 -54.28
C ASN A 94 20.08 -102.00 -52.86
N PHE A 95 19.60 -103.18 -52.46
CA PHE A 95 19.14 -103.44 -51.10
C PHE A 95 20.35 -103.82 -50.23
N ARG A 96 20.99 -102.84 -49.57
CA ARG A 96 22.33 -103.02 -48.98
C ARG A 96 22.44 -102.83 -47.48
N THR A 97 21.56 -102.03 -46.87
CA THR A 97 21.57 -101.76 -45.43
C THR A 97 20.32 -102.29 -44.73
N THR A 98 20.41 -102.55 -43.43
CA THR A 98 19.27 -102.85 -42.57
C THR A 98 18.77 -101.63 -41.79
N LYS A 99 19.41 -100.46 -41.92
CA LYS A 99 19.01 -99.24 -41.19
C LYS A 99 18.05 -98.39 -42.04
N PRO A 100 16.80 -98.18 -41.60
CA PRO A 100 15.89 -97.27 -42.28
C PRO A 100 16.12 -95.82 -41.84
N GLY A 101 15.51 -94.89 -42.58
CA GLY A 101 15.29 -93.52 -42.11
C GLY A 101 16.10 -92.45 -42.83
N ASP A 102 16.83 -92.83 -43.87
CA ASP A 102 17.44 -91.88 -44.78
C ASP A 102 16.36 -91.03 -45.47
N CYS A 103 16.51 -89.70 -45.46
CA CYS A 103 15.59 -88.76 -46.07
C CYS A 103 16.04 -88.30 -47.48
N ASP A 104 17.29 -88.57 -47.87
CA ASP A 104 17.83 -88.40 -49.22
C ASP A 104 18.86 -89.50 -49.55
N ASP A 105 18.35 -90.67 -49.98
CA ASP A 105 19.11 -91.87 -50.40
C ASP A 105 20.10 -91.65 -51.57
N THR A 106 20.25 -90.42 -52.04
CA THR A 106 21.23 -90.03 -53.07
C THR A 106 22.42 -89.24 -52.53
N ASN A 107 22.41 -88.87 -51.25
CA ASN A 107 23.42 -88.05 -50.61
C ASN A 107 23.92 -88.59 -49.27
N LYS A 108 25.13 -89.16 -49.28
CA LYS A 108 25.78 -89.78 -48.11
C LYS A 108 25.99 -88.89 -46.88
N THR A 109 25.76 -87.59 -46.97
CA THR A 109 25.85 -86.67 -45.83
C THR A 109 24.50 -86.42 -45.17
N VAL A 110 23.41 -86.96 -45.72
CA VAL A 110 22.04 -86.78 -45.28
C VAL A 110 21.53 -88.13 -44.78
N HIS A 111 21.55 -88.32 -43.46
CA HIS A 111 21.10 -89.56 -42.84
C HIS A 111 20.82 -89.34 -41.36
N PRO A 112 20.02 -90.22 -40.71
CA PRO A 112 19.78 -90.17 -39.27
C PRO A 112 21.04 -89.95 -38.44
N GLY A 113 21.11 -88.81 -37.75
CA GLY A 113 22.23 -88.44 -36.86
C GLY A 113 23.48 -87.90 -37.57
N ALA A 114 23.38 -87.45 -38.83
CA ALA A 114 24.43 -86.65 -39.46
C ALA A 114 24.65 -85.31 -38.71
N THR A 115 25.71 -84.59 -39.06
CA THR A 115 25.96 -83.25 -38.49
C THR A 115 25.25 -82.20 -39.35
N GLU A 116 24.29 -81.51 -38.78
CA GLU A 116 23.61 -80.37 -39.37
C GLU A 116 24.58 -79.29 -39.87
N VAL A 117 24.33 -78.80 -41.09
CA VAL A 117 25.05 -77.69 -41.72
C VAL A 117 24.03 -76.66 -42.15
N CYS A 118 24.31 -75.36 -41.97
CA CYS A 118 23.46 -74.29 -42.48
C CYS A 118 23.38 -74.29 -44.03
N ASN A 119 22.55 -75.14 -44.62
CA ASN A 119 22.41 -75.39 -46.05
C ASN A 119 20.93 -75.55 -46.48
N SER A 120 19.99 -75.42 -45.55
CA SER A 120 18.55 -75.59 -45.72
C SER A 120 18.11 -77.01 -46.10
N VAL A 121 18.93 -78.00 -45.80
CA VAL A 121 18.65 -79.43 -45.85
C VAL A 121 18.49 -79.94 -44.40
N ASP A 122 17.63 -80.93 -44.20
CA ASP A 122 17.56 -81.71 -42.95
C ASP A 122 18.63 -82.81 -43.07
N ASP A 123 19.87 -82.49 -42.69
CA ASP A 123 21.01 -83.39 -42.89
C ASP A 123 20.91 -84.60 -41.95
N ASP A 124 20.37 -84.43 -40.75
CA ASP A 124 20.27 -85.50 -39.74
C ASP A 124 18.91 -86.25 -39.75
N CYS A 125 18.03 -85.90 -40.69
CA CYS A 125 16.70 -86.46 -40.89
C CYS A 125 15.80 -86.42 -39.64
N ASN A 126 15.94 -85.39 -38.80
CA ASN A 126 15.16 -85.23 -37.56
C ASN A 126 13.83 -84.46 -37.76
N GLY A 127 13.61 -83.88 -38.95
CA GLY A 127 12.42 -83.13 -39.32
C GLY A 127 12.53 -81.61 -39.23
N THR A 128 13.71 -81.06 -38.92
CA THR A 128 14.01 -79.63 -39.00
C THR A 128 15.19 -79.36 -39.92
N ASN A 129 15.03 -78.42 -40.86
CA ASN A 129 16.14 -77.95 -41.68
C ASN A 129 16.92 -76.91 -40.86
N ASP A 130 18.24 -77.07 -40.73
CA ASP A 130 19.17 -76.12 -40.11
C ASP A 130 18.96 -75.88 -38.58
N ASP A 131 19.42 -76.81 -37.74
CA ASP A 131 19.29 -76.73 -36.28
C ASP A 131 20.10 -75.60 -35.58
N GLU A 132 19.68 -75.22 -34.36
CA GLU A 132 20.46 -74.32 -33.50
C GLU A 132 21.84 -74.95 -33.21
N GLY A 133 22.92 -74.24 -33.58
CA GLY A 133 24.29 -74.75 -33.45
C GLY A 133 24.79 -75.57 -34.64
N ALA A 134 24.07 -75.60 -35.77
CA ALA A 134 24.53 -76.21 -37.01
C ALA A 134 25.90 -75.68 -37.46
N LYS A 135 26.65 -76.49 -38.20
CA LYS A 135 27.97 -76.12 -38.69
C LYS A 135 27.88 -74.90 -39.61
N ASN A 136 28.81 -73.96 -39.44
CA ASN A 136 28.85 -72.64 -40.11
C ASN A 136 27.72 -71.67 -39.71
N CYS A 137 27.05 -71.91 -38.58
CA CYS A 137 26.18 -70.91 -37.99
C CYS A 137 26.94 -69.62 -37.66
N VAL A 138 26.20 -68.50 -37.68
CA VAL A 138 26.68 -67.18 -37.30
C VAL A 138 26.13 -66.84 -35.93
N LEU A 139 26.91 -66.15 -35.10
CA LEU A 139 26.41 -65.63 -33.83
C LEU A 139 25.49 -64.45 -34.10
N TYR A 140 24.21 -64.64 -33.78
CA TYR A 140 23.23 -63.57 -33.70
C TYR A 140 23.01 -63.22 -32.23
N TYR A 141 23.11 -61.93 -31.92
CA TYR A 141 22.90 -61.36 -30.60
C TYR A 141 21.42 -61.02 -30.40
N LEU A 142 20.96 -61.13 -29.16
CA LEU A 142 19.63 -60.71 -28.74
C LEU A 142 19.52 -59.19 -28.98
N ASP A 143 18.51 -58.82 -29.74
CA ASP A 143 18.16 -57.50 -30.28
C ASP A 143 16.65 -57.34 -30.09
N ALA A 144 16.26 -57.14 -28.82
CA ALA A 144 14.86 -57.22 -28.39
C ALA A 144 14.03 -55.99 -28.81
N ASP A 145 14.65 -54.84 -29.01
CA ASP A 145 14.00 -53.61 -29.48
C ASP A 145 14.12 -53.37 -31.00
N ARG A 146 14.96 -54.14 -31.69
CA ARG A 146 15.10 -54.19 -33.16
C ARG A 146 15.73 -52.95 -33.77
N ASP A 147 16.66 -52.31 -33.08
CA ASP A 147 17.46 -51.22 -33.64
C ASP A 147 18.68 -51.71 -34.45
N GLY A 148 18.98 -53.01 -34.38
CA GLY A 148 20.06 -53.65 -35.11
C GLY A 148 21.40 -53.68 -34.35
N PHE A 149 21.42 -53.27 -33.10
CA PHE A 149 22.43 -53.59 -32.10
C PHE A 149 21.82 -54.62 -31.14
N GLY A 150 22.68 -55.37 -30.46
CA GLY A 150 22.24 -56.42 -29.57
C GLY A 150 23.11 -56.49 -28.34
N THR A 151 22.61 -57.17 -27.31
CA THR A 151 23.37 -57.43 -26.08
C THR A 151 24.50 -58.44 -26.30
N THR A 152 25.24 -58.73 -25.24
CA THR A 152 26.23 -59.82 -25.23
C THR A 152 25.62 -61.23 -25.24
N VAL A 153 24.29 -61.37 -25.14
CA VAL A 153 23.60 -62.66 -25.19
C VAL A 153 23.44 -63.09 -26.64
N SER A 154 23.96 -64.26 -27.02
CA SER A 154 23.97 -64.72 -28.43
C SER A 154 23.55 -66.18 -28.61
N LYS A 155 22.98 -66.48 -29.78
CA LYS A 155 22.76 -67.84 -30.28
C LYS A 155 23.49 -68.06 -31.60
N CYS A 156 23.95 -69.29 -31.84
CA CYS A 156 24.53 -69.66 -33.13
C CYS A 156 23.44 -70.17 -34.06
N LEU A 157 23.08 -69.37 -35.06
CA LEU A 157 21.94 -69.60 -35.94
C LEU A 157 22.35 -69.52 -37.41
N CYS A 158 21.57 -70.14 -38.28
CA CYS A 158 21.75 -70.08 -39.75
C CYS A 158 21.11 -68.83 -40.39
N GLY A 159 20.40 -68.04 -39.58
CA GLY A 159 19.79 -66.76 -39.95
C GLY A 159 19.14 -66.09 -38.73
N PRO A 160 18.71 -64.82 -38.84
CA PRO A 160 18.07 -64.12 -37.74
C PRO A 160 16.75 -64.81 -37.37
N THR A 161 16.57 -65.17 -36.10
CA THR A 161 15.39 -65.91 -35.63
C THR A 161 14.85 -65.30 -34.34
N GLY A 162 13.57 -64.93 -34.36
CA GLY A 162 12.94 -64.26 -33.23
C GLY A 162 13.64 -62.95 -32.90
N ASP A 163 14.03 -62.78 -31.64
CA ASP A 163 14.74 -61.60 -31.15
C ASP A 163 16.27 -61.73 -31.26
N TYR A 164 16.79 -62.83 -31.82
CA TYR A 164 18.23 -62.95 -32.14
C TYR A 164 18.46 -62.50 -33.58
N SER A 165 18.59 -61.19 -33.79
CA SER A 165 18.68 -60.57 -35.12
C SER A 165 19.93 -59.74 -35.37
N SER A 166 20.64 -59.28 -34.34
CA SER A 166 21.81 -58.42 -34.52
C SER A 166 23.13 -59.20 -34.69
N LEU A 167 24.08 -58.64 -35.42
CA LEU A 167 25.46 -59.12 -35.51
C LEU A 167 26.43 -58.32 -34.62
N LYS A 168 25.92 -57.34 -33.86
CA LYS A 168 26.72 -56.41 -33.06
C LYS A 168 26.34 -56.52 -31.59
N ALA A 169 27.29 -56.87 -30.73
CA ALA A 169 27.07 -57.11 -29.30
C ALA A 169 27.34 -55.88 -28.42
N THR A 170 26.88 -54.72 -28.86
CA THR A 170 27.33 -53.42 -28.35
C THR A 170 26.22 -52.58 -27.74
N ASP A 171 24.99 -53.09 -27.69
CA ASP A 171 23.87 -52.39 -27.05
C ASP A 171 23.98 -52.47 -25.51
N CYS A 172 23.80 -51.34 -24.84
CA CYS A 172 23.80 -51.20 -23.39
C CYS A 172 22.40 -51.26 -22.75
N ASP A 173 21.30 -51.04 -23.50
CA ASP A 173 19.90 -51.21 -23.07
C ASP A 173 18.99 -51.62 -24.23
N ASP A 174 19.05 -52.91 -24.57
CA ASP A 174 18.33 -53.63 -25.64
C ASP A 174 16.79 -53.64 -25.51
N SER A 175 16.23 -52.88 -24.56
CA SER A 175 14.80 -52.66 -24.40
C SER A 175 14.32 -51.36 -25.04
N LYS A 176 15.23 -50.52 -25.56
CA LYS A 176 14.98 -49.17 -26.05
C LYS A 176 15.76 -48.89 -27.35
N ALA A 177 15.06 -48.92 -28.47
CA ALA A 177 15.63 -48.72 -29.82
C ALA A 177 16.29 -47.35 -30.11
N TYR A 178 16.37 -46.45 -29.12
CA TYR A 178 17.11 -45.20 -29.19
C TYR A 178 18.42 -45.21 -28.39
N VAL A 179 18.70 -46.32 -27.69
CA VAL A 179 19.92 -46.53 -26.90
C VAL A 179 20.81 -47.49 -27.67
N TYR A 180 21.83 -46.97 -28.34
CA TYR A 180 22.78 -47.77 -29.08
C TYR A 180 24.09 -47.03 -29.29
N PRO A 181 25.20 -47.73 -29.55
CA PRO A 181 26.49 -47.10 -29.83
C PRO A 181 26.45 -45.98 -30.87
N GLY A 182 26.72 -44.76 -30.41
CA GLY A 182 26.72 -43.55 -31.25
C GLY A 182 25.34 -42.98 -31.56
N ALA A 183 24.30 -43.33 -30.79
CA ALA A 183 23.02 -42.61 -30.82
C ALA A 183 23.20 -41.14 -30.38
N PRO A 184 22.29 -40.23 -30.76
CA PRO A 184 22.29 -38.88 -30.20
C PRO A 184 21.88 -38.91 -28.73
N GLU A 185 22.77 -38.43 -27.86
CA GLU A 185 22.49 -38.26 -26.43
C GLU A 185 21.33 -37.30 -26.17
N VAL A 186 20.40 -37.65 -25.27
CA VAL A 186 19.23 -36.83 -24.92
C VAL A 186 19.30 -36.38 -23.47
N CYS A 187 19.48 -35.06 -23.26
CA CYS A 187 19.64 -34.54 -21.92
C CYS A 187 18.42 -34.77 -21.01
N GLY A 188 18.68 -35.17 -19.76
CA GLY A 188 17.71 -35.21 -18.67
C GLY A 188 16.87 -36.48 -18.62
N ASN A 189 17.16 -37.47 -19.48
CA ASN A 189 16.57 -38.80 -19.40
C ASN A 189 17.34 -39.74 -18.44
N ASN A 190 18.51 -39.31 -17.94
CA ASN A 190 19.42 -40.09 -17.08
C ASN A 190 19.82 -41.45 -17.70
N SER A 191 19.97 -41.49 -19.01
CA SER A 191 20.39 -42.66 -19.79
C SER A 191 21.72 -42.36 -20.48
N ASP A 192 22.52 -43.40 -20.66
CA ASP A 192 23.66 -43.40 -21.59
C ASP A 192 23.09 -43.94 -22.91
N ASP A 193 22.55 -43.04 -23.72
CA ASP A 193 21.87 -43.34 -24.98
C ASP A 193 22.88 -43.80 -26.04
N ASP A 194 24.11 -43.29 -26.01
CA ASP A 194 25.13 -43.60 -27.03
C ASP A 194 26.12 -44.70 -26.62
N CYS A 195 25.93 -45.28 -25.43
CA CYS A 195 26.71 -46.36 -24.83
C CYS A 195 28.21 -46.06 -24.71
N ASP A 196 28.61 -44.79 -24.54
CA ASP A 196 30.01 -44.38 -24.41
C ASP A 196 30.53 -44.42 -22.95
N GLY A 197 29.63 -44.63 -21.98
CA GLY A 197 29.92 -44.70 -20.55
C GLY A 197 29.73 -43.38 -19.80
N THR A 198 29.22 -42.34 -20.47
CA THR A 198 28.83 -41.07 -19.86
C THR A 198 27.32 -40.87 -19.98
N VAL A 199 26.75 -40.10 -19.05
CA VAL A 199 25.32 -39.79 -19.04
C VAL A 199 25.17 -38.29 -19.16
N ASP A 200 24.31 -37.83 -20.07
CA ASP A 200 23.96 -36.42 -20.26
C ASP A 200 25.18 -35.50 -20.51
N GLU A 201 26.05 -35.85 -21.48
CA GLU A 201 27.28 -35.11 -21.76
C GLU A 201 27.09 -33.70 -22.37
N GLU A 202 28.18 -32.93 -22.46
CA GLU A 202 28.14 -31.55 -22.99
C GLU A 202 27.71 -31.55 -24.46
N GLY A 203 26.59 -30.89 -24.76
CA GLY A 203 26.03 -30.82 -26.11
C GLY A 203 24.96 -31.86 -26.44
N CYS A 204 24.50 -32.64 -25.46
CA CYS A 204 23.35 -33.55 -25.64
C CYS A 204 22.11 -32.81 -26.18
N GLN A 205 21.26 -33.52 -26.91
CA GLN A 205 20.04 -32.98 -27.48
C GLN A 205 19.08 -32.52 -26.38
N GLY A 206 18.62 -31.27 -26.47
CA GLY A 206 17.75 -30.66 -25.44
C GLY A 206 18.52 -30.01 -24.29
N CYS A 207 19.84 -29.87 -24.41
CA CYS A 207 20.65 -29.15 -23.44
C CYS A 207 20.20 -27.68 -23.32
N THR A 208 20.42 -27.12 -22.12
CA THR A 208 20.21 -25.70 -21.86
C THR A 208 21.56 -24.98 -21.98
N THR A 209 21.55 -23.83 -22.67
CA THR A 209 22.74 -22.97 -22.74
C THR A 209 22.94 -22.27 -21.41
N TYR A 210 24.02 -22.61 -20.71
CA TYR A 210 24.49 -21.91 -19.51
C TYR A 210 25.70 -21.04 -19.85
N TYR A 211 25.70 -19.80 -19.37
CA TYR A 211 26.80 -18.85 -19.51
C TYR A 211 27.74 -18.94 -18.31
N TYR A 212 29.02 -18.71 -18.57
CA TYR A 212 30.04 -18.55 -17.54
C TYR A 212 29.71 -17.31 -16.72
N ASP A 213 29.47 -17.52 -15.44
CA ASP A 213 29.08 -16.52 -14.45
C ASP A 213 30.06 -16.69 -13.27
N ASN A 214 30.98 -15.74 -13.15
CA ASN A 214 32.03 -15.79 -12.14
C ASN A 214 31.66 -15.08 -10.82
N ASP A 215 30.87 -14.01 -10.83
CA ASP A 215 30.48 -13.26 -9.63
C ASP A 215 29.17 -13.69 -8.96
N GLY A 216 28.31 -14.43 -9.66
CA GLY A 216 27.13 -15.10 -9.11
C GLY A 216 25.83 -14.32 -9.18
N ASP A 217 25.73 -13.29 -10.03
CA ASP A 217 24.53 -12.47 -10.13
C ASP A 217 23.42 -13.04 -11.04
N GLY A 218 23.71 -14.14 -11.74
CA GLY A 218 22.79 -14.85 -12.62
C GLY A 218 22.81 -14.38 -14.08
N TYR A 219 23.66 -13.40 -14.40
CA TYR A 219 24.10 -13.05 -15.75
C TYR A 219 25.50 -13.59 -15.97
N GLY A 220 25.81 -13.93 -17.21
CA GLY A 220 27.10 -14.47 -17.57
C GLY A 220 27.69 -13.78 -18.78
N GLN A 221 29.00 -13.93 -18.91
CA GLN A 221 29.78 -13.32 -19.96
C GLN A 221 29.30 -13.72 -21.37
N SER A 222 29.04 -12.70 -22.19
CA SER A 222 28.66 -12.93 -23.59
C SER A 222 29.75 -13.68 -24.36
N GLY A 223 29.34 -14.71 -25.12
CA GLY A 223 30.25 -15.54 -25.91
C GLY A 223 31.00 -16.63 -25.15
N LYS A 224 30.81 -16.76 -23.82
CA LYS A 224 31.31 -17.90 -23.03
C LYS A 224 30.15 -18.72 -22.49
N SER A 225 29.65 -19.65 -23.29
CA SER A 225 28.58 -20.57 -22.87
C SER A 225 28.91 -22.03 -23.15
N LYS A 226 28.21 -22.91 -22.43
CA LYS A 226 28.19 -24.36 -22.63
C LYS A 226 26.75 -24.83 -22.70
N CYS A 227 26.51 -25.89 -23.46
CA CYS A 227 25.19 -26.53 -23.51
C CYS A 227 25.20 -27.75 -22.60
N LEU A 228 24.48 -27.67 -21.47
CA LEU A 228 24.53 -28.67 -20.41
C LEU A 228 23.11 -29.12 -20.02
N SER A 229 22.99 -30.33 -19.47
CA SER A 229 21.73 -30.86 -18.90
C SER A 229 21.33 -30.13 -17.60
N ALA A 230 22.32 -29.66 -16.84
CA ALA A 230 22.16 -28.91 -15.59
C ALA A 230 23.34 -27.92 -15.41
N PRO A 231 23.20 -26.86 -14.59
CA PRO A 231 24.29 -25.93 -14.35
C PRO A 231 25.48 -26.65 -13.69
N SER A 232 26.70 -26.35 -14.12
CA SER A 232 27.92 -27.00 -13.64
C SER A 232 29.07 -26.02 -13.45
N GLY A 233 29.59 -25.96 -12.22
CA GLY A 233 30.65 -25.03 -11.84
C GLY A 233 30.26 -23.57 -12.04
N TYR A 234 31.04 -22.84 -12.84
CA TYR A 234 30.79 -21.44 -13.21
C TYR A 234 29.79 -21.30 -14.37
N TYR A 235 29.42 -22.38 -15.07
CA TYR A 235 28.39 -22.32 -16.12
C TYR A 235 27.01 -22.50 -15.48
N ARG A 236 26.44 -21.40 -15.01
CA ARG A 236 25.21 -21.39 -14.19
C ARG A 236 24.19 -20.32 -14.56
N ALA A 237 24.60 -19.26 -15.27
CA ALA A 237 23.70 -18.20 -15.71
C ALA A 237 22.89 -18.60 -16.95
N LEU A 238 21.64 -18.16 -17.02
CA LEU A 238 20.76 -18.40 -18.18
C LEU A 238 20.73 -17.22 -19.17
N ALA A 239 21.37 -16.10 -18.82
CA ALA A 239 21.43 -14.89 -19.63
C ALA A 239 22.89 -14.50 -19.91
N GLY A 240 23.20 -14.13 -21.16
CA GLY A 240 24.58 -13.96 -21.66
C GLY A 240 24.98 -12.52 -21.99
N LEU A 241 24.62 -11.55 -21.16
CA LEU A 241 24.83 -10.12 -21.42
C LEU A 241 25.49 -9.39 -20.24
N ASP A 242 26.35 -10.08 -19.50
CA ASP A 242 27.16 -9.43 -18.48
C ASP A 242 28.38 -8.72 -19.12
N CYS A 243 28.47 -7.40 -18.93
CA CYS A 243 29.57 -6.58 -19.42
C CYS A 243 30.78 -6.53 -18.46
N ASN A 244 30.63 -6.96 -17.20
CA ASN A 244 31.72 -7.18 -16.25
C ASN A 244 31.43 -8.33 -15.25
N ASP A 245 31.70 -9.56 -15.71
CA ASP A 245 31.52 -10.85 -15.00
C ASP A 245 32.37 -11.05 -13.71
N ASN A 246 32.96 -9.97 -13.18
CA ASN A 246 33.66 -9.96 -11.89
C ASN A 246 33.00 -9.02 -10.88
N ASP A 247 31.95 -8.30 -11.25
CA ASP A 247 31.23 -7.35 -10.40
C ASP A 247 29.72 -7.64 -10.44
N PRO A 248 29.14 -8.19 -9.36
CA PRO A 248 27.73 -8.59 -9.33
C PRO A 248 26.75 -7.42 -9.37
N ASN A 249 27.24 -6.17 -9.40
CA ASN A 249 26.43 -4.97 -9.57
C ASN A 249 26.39 -4.48 -11.02
N VAL A 250 27.12 -5.11 -11.94
CA VAL A 250 27.22 -4.72 -13.35
C VAL A 250 26.59 -5.80 -14.21
N ASN A 251 25.30 -5.63 -14.51
CA ASN A 251 24.54 -6.59 -15.30
C ASN A 251 23.30 -5.94 -15.94
N PRO A 252 22.66 -6.56 -16.95
CA PRO A 252 21.49 -6.02 -17.66
C PRO A 252 20.28 -5.60 -16.82
N LYS A 253 20.22 -5.98 -15.54
CA LYS A 253 19.15 -5.58 -14.62
C LYS A 253 19.59 -4.56 -13.58
N ALA A 254 20.89 -4.26 -13.50
CA ALA A 254 21.39 -3.24 -12.60
C ALA A 254 20.78 -1.89 -12.95
N GLN A 255 20.70 -1.03 -11.95
CA GLN A 255 20.34 0.37 -12.14
C GLN A 255 21.64 1.16 -12.24
N GLU A 256 21.74 1.99 -13.26
CA GLU A 256 22.84 2.96 -13.42
C GLU A 256 23.04 3.77 -12.13
N VAL A 257 24.28 3.88 -11.67
CA VAL A 257 24.69 4.77 -10.58
C VAL A 257 25.85 5.63 -11.05
N CYS A 258 26.02 6.87 -10.55
CA CYS A 258 27.11 7.73 -11.02
C CYS A 258 28.49 7.22 -10.55
N ASN A 259 29.08 6.27 -11.28
CA ASN A 259 30.36 5.63 -10.98
C ASN A 259 31.29 5.54 -12.21
N ASN A 260 30.88 6.06 -13.37
CA ASN A 260 31.55 5.94 -14.68
C ASN A 260 31.63 4.52 -15.24
N VAL A 261 30.72 3.65 -14.82
CA VAL A 261 30.51 2.29 -15.34
C VAL A 261 29.15 2.24 -16.02
N ASP A 262 29.03 1.45 -17.08
CA ASP A 262 27.74 1.09 -17.67
C ASP A 262 27.22 -0.10 -16.86
N ASP A 263 26.54 0.20 -15.74
CA ASP A 263 26.11 -0.82 -14.78
C ASP A 263 25.07 -1.74 -15.42
N ASN A 264 24.18 -1.20 -16.26
CA ASN A 264 23.08 -1.94 -16.85
C ASN A 264 23.39 -2.55 -18.24
N CYS A 265 24.62 -2.40 -18.71
CA CYS A 265 25.12 -2.89 -19.99
C CYS A 265 24.28 -2.46 -21.22
N ASP A 266 23.63 -1.29 -21.18
CA ASP A 266 22.81 -0.76 -22.29
C ASP A 266 23.61 0.10 -23.29
N GLY A 267 24.88 0.37 -22.98
CA GLY A 267 25.80 1.16 -23.78
C GLY A 267 25.86 2.64 -23.42
N ILE A 268 25.10 3.08 -22.40
CA ILE A 268 25.06 4.47 -21.93
C ILE A 268 25.62 4.53 -20.51
N VAL A 269 26.83 5.06 -20.37
CA VAL A 269 27.45 5.30 -19.06
C VAL A 269 26.80 6.52 -18.38
N ASP A 270 26.34 6.34 -17.14
CA ASP A 270 25.89 7.42 -16.24
C ASP A 270 24.85 8.39 -16.87
N PRO A 271 23.68 7.92 -17.36
CA PRO A 271 22.64 8.78 -17.94
C PRO A 271 22.00 9.75 -16.92
N GLU A 272 21.12 10.63 -17.42
CA GLU A 272 20.30 11.48 -16.56
C GLU A 272 19.42 10.62 -15.63
N ASN A 273 19.35 10.98 -14.35
CA ASN A 273 18.65 10.24 -13.29
C ASN A 273 19.27 8.88 -12.88
N SER A 274 20.57 8.65 -13.14
CA SER A 274 21.29 7.56 -12.48
C SER A 274 21.20 7.65 -10.95
N GLY A 275 21.18 6.51 -10.25
CA GLY A 275 21.19 6.46 -8.80
C GLY A 275 22.37 7.25 -8.24
N ASN A 276 22.17 7.91 -7.09
CA ASN A 276 23.12 8.83 -6.43
C ASN A 276 23.45 10.14 -7.18
N CYS A 277 22.75 10.45 -8.27
CA CYS A 277 22.88 11.73 -8.96
C CYS A 277 22.63 12.93 -8.04
N ILE A 278 23.23 14.07 -8.40
CA ILE A 278 23.08 15.34 -7.72
C ILE A 278 22.05 16.18 -8.50
N TRP A 279 21.13 16.82 -7.78
CA TRP A 279 20.23 17.79 -8.39
C TRP A 279 21.00 19.05 -8.76
N TYR A 280 21.05 19.34 -10.06
CA TYR A 280 21.55 20.59 -10.60
C TYR A 280 20.40 21.43 -11.12
N TYR A 281 20.46 22.72 -10.85
CA TYR A 281 19.44 23.70 -11.18
C TYR A 281 20.00 24.71 -12.18
N VAL A 282 19.11 25.29 -12.97
CA VAL A 282 19.40 26.49 -13.76
C VAL A 282 19.33 27.70 -12.82
N ASP A 283 20.29 28.61 -13.00
CA ASP A 283 20.40 29.89 -12.32
C ASP A 283 20.61 30.94 -13.42
N ASN A 284 19.57 31.71 -13.72
CA ASN A 284 19.56 32.66 -14.84
C ASN A 284 19.91 34.08 -14.39
N ASP A 285 19.60 34.47 -13.15
CA ASP A 285 19.89 35.80 -12.61
C ASP A 285 21.22 35.89 -11.83
N ASN A 286 21.85 34.74 -11.57
CA ASN A 286 23.16 34.55 -10.93
C ASN A 286 23.20 34.90 -9.43
N ASP A 287 22.11 34.66 -8.71
CA ASP A 287 22.04 34.81 -7.25
C ASP A 287 22.57 33.58 -6.46
N HIS A 288 22.91 32.50 -7.18
CA HIS A 288 23.37 31.19 -6.68
C HIS A 288 22.28 30.31 -6.06
N PHE A 289 21.02 30.64 -6.26
CA PHE A 289 19.87 29.79 -6.04
C PHE A 289 19.29 29.39 -7.38
N GLY A 290 18.86 28.14 -7.45
CA GLY A 290 18.34 27.56 -8.65
C GLY A 290 16.82 27.57 -8.70
N ALA A 291 16.27 27.80 -9.89
CA ALA A 291 14.84 27.72 -10.18
C ALA A 291 14.22 26.42 -9.64
N MET A 292 13.17 26.51 -8.81
CA MET A 292 12.58 25.36 -8.09
C MET A 292 12.20 24.17 -8.98
N ASP A 293 11.68 24.45 -10.17
CA ASP A 293 11.15 23.45 -11.11
C ASP A 293 12.06 23.17 -12.31
N ASN A 294 13.09 23.99 -12.54
CA ASN A 294 14.01 23.80 -13.66
C ASN A 294 15.31 23.13 -13.18
N LYS A 295 15.20 21.84 -12.88
CA LYS A 295 16.29 21.00 -12.36
C LYS A 295 16.44 19.69 -13.09
N LYS A 296 17.66 19.15 -13.06
CA LYS A 296 18.01 17.82 -13.58
C LYS A 296 18.86 17.07 -12.57
N CYS A 297 18.64 15.76 -12.46
CA CYS A 297 19.50 14.91 -11.65
C CYS A 297 20.64 14.38 -12.53
N LEU A 298 21.85 14.85 -12.28
CA LEU A 298 23.04 14.59 -13.12
C LEU A 298 24.21 14.11 -12.27
N CYS A 299 25.10 13.33 -12.87
CA CYS A 299 26.35 12.90 -12.24
C CYS A 299 27.42 14.01 -12.18
N LYS A 300 27.27 15.03 -13.02
CA LYS A 300 28.09 16.25 -13.03
C LYS A 300 27.31 17.41 -13.65
N ALA A 301 27.71 18.64 -13.32
CA ALA A 301 27.16 19.84 -13.93
C ALA A 301 27.24 19.76 -15.47
N SER A 302 26.16 20.15 -16.16
CA SER A 302 26.07 20.06 -17.62
C SER A 302 25.20 21.19 -18.20
N GLY A 303 25.71 21.87 -19.23
CA GLY A 303 24.99 22.95 -19.90
C GLY A 303 24.63 24.10 -18.95
N ALA A 304 23.34 24.42 -18.86
CA ALA A 304 22.81 25.45 -17.96
C ALA A 304 22.64 24.99 -16.50
N TYR A 305 22.65 23.68 -16.24
CA TYR A 305 22.45 23.11 -14.91
C TYR A 305 23.79 23.06 -14.15
N LYS A 306 24.02 24.04 -13.26
CA LYS A 306 25.33 24.25 -12.61
C LYS A 306 25.27 24.41 -11.09
N ILE A 307 24.16 24.91 -10.57
CA ILE A 307 23.99 25.19 -9.14
C ILE A 307 23.34 23.99 -8.45
N THR A 308 23.73 23.67 -7.22
CA THR A 308 23.20 22.53 -6.45
C THR A 308 22.23 22.94 -5.34
N VAL A 309 22.02 24.25 -5.18
CA VAL A 309 21.10 24.83 -4.21
C VAL A 309 19.89 25.32 -4.99
N GLY A 310 18.73 24.69 -4.78
CA GLY A 310 17.46 25.18 -5.31
C GLY A 310 16.80 26.16 -4.35
N GLY A 311 15.67 26.73 -4.76
CA GLY A 311 14.83 27.54 -3.88
C GLY A 311 14.48 28.91 -4.43
N ASP A 312 14.70 29.12 -5.73
CA ASP A 312 14.32 30.35 -6.40
C ASP A 312 12.97 30.18 -7.12
N CYS A 313 12.01 31.01 -6.75
CA CYS A 313 10.65 31.05 -7.29
C CYS A 313 10.48 32.10 -8.42
N ASP A 314 11.44 33.00 -8.64
CA ASP A 314 11.56 33.90 -9.79
C ASP A 314 13.02 34.05 -10.23
N ASP A 315 13.48 33.05 -10.99
CA ASP A 315 14.85 32.91 -11.57
C ASP A 315 15.23 34.00 -12.58
N SER A 316 14.50 35.12 -12.61
CA SER A 316 14.86 36.32 -13.36
C SER A 316 15.23 37.50 -12.47
N ASN A 317 15.15 37.35 -11.16
CA ASN A 317 15.27 38.43 -10.18
C ASN A 317 16.12 38.03 -8.97
N VAL A 318 17.36 38.53 -8.96
CA VAL A 318 18.42 38.29 -7.95
C VAL A 318 18.04 38.56 -6.48
N GLN A 319 16.86 39.12 -6.23
CA GLN A 319 16.36 39.43 -4.89
C GLN A 319 15.25 38.48 -4.44
N VAL A 320 14.87 37.51 -5.27
CA VAL A 320 13.80 36.54 -5.00
C VAL A 320 14.43 35.16 -4.91
N HIS A 321 14.54 34.63 -3.70
CA HIS A 321 15.09 33.30 -3.47
C HIS A 321 14.85 32.88 -2.01
N VAL A 322 15.01 31.60 -1.74
CA VAL A 322 14.91 31.09 -0.37
C VAL A 322 15.84 31.85 0.58
N GLY A 323 15.26 32.41 1.64
CA GLY A 323 15.98 33.18 2.65
C GLY A 323 16.32 34.62 2.24
N ALA A 324 15.80 35.12 1.11
CA ALA A 324 15.77 36.55 0.83
C ALA A 324 14.96 37.32 1.89
N LEU A 325 15.12 38.64 1.92
CA LEU A 325 14.32 39.50 2.79
C LEU A 325 12.97 39.78 2.13
N GLU A 326 11.89 39.40 2.80
CA GLU A 326 10.54 39.71 2.33
C GLU A 326 10.28 41.21 2.33
N ARG A 327 9.67 41.75 1.27
CA ARG A 327 9.34 43.17 1.14
C ARG A 327 7.86 43.32 0.88
N CYS A 328 7.28 44.43 1.34
CA CYS A 328 5.89 44.79 1.04
C CYS A 328 5.73 45.24 -0.44
N ASN A 329 5.84 44.30 -1.38
CA ASN A 329 5.80 44.54 -2.82
C ASN A 329 4.76 43.66 -3.57
N GLY A 330 4.07 42.77 -2.86
CA GLY A 330 3.06 41.86 -3.41
C GLY A 330 3.63 40.60 -4.07
N TYR A 331 4.91 40.30 -3.85
CA TYR A 331 5.60 39.09 -4.32
C TYR A 331 6.16 38.33 -3.11
N ASP A 332 6.17 37.01 -3.20
CA ASP A 332 6.88 36.13 -2.26
C ASP A 332 8.37 36.20 -2.61
N ASP A 333 9.11 37.10 -1.97
CA ASP A 333 10.53 37.32 -2.25
C ASP A 333 11.40 36.23 -1.62
N ASN A 334 11.00 35.72 -0.44
CA ASN A 334 11.76 34.74 0.31
C ASN A 334 11.43 33.27 -0.06
N CYS A 335 10.50 33.09 -1.00
CA CYS A 335 10.00 31.82 -1.52
C CYS A 335 9.53 30.81 -0.47
N ASP A 336 8.90 31.29 0.61
CA ASP A 336 8.36 30.44 1.69
C ASP A 336 6.86 30.10 1.53
N GLY A 337 6.20 30.70 0.54
CA GLY A 337 4.80 30.49 0.18
C GLY A 337 3.84 31.53 0.77
N GLU A 338 4.31 32.46 1.60
CA GLU A 338 3.54 33.60 2.09
C GLU A 338 3.94 34.87 1.32
N ILE A 339 2.98 35.75 1.03
CA ILE A 339 3.25 37.03 0.36
C ILE A 339 3.12 38.14 1.39
N ASP A 340 4.09 39.06 1.43
CA ASP A 340 4.04 40.29 2.23
C ASP A 340 3.76 40.00 3.74
N GLU A 341 4.54 39.09 4.34
CA GLU A 341 4.31 38.61 5.71
C GLU A 341 4.53 39.67 6.82
N GLU A 342 4.21 39.30 8.07
CA GLU A 342 4.41 40.19 9.21
C GLU A 342 5.90 40.49 9.43
N ASN A 343 6.23 41.77 9.58
CA ASN A 343 7.60 42.30 9.63
C ASN A 343 8.38 42.31 8.31
N ALA A 344 7.71 42.09 7.18
CA ALA A 344 8.32 42.33 5.86
C ALA A 344 8.88 43.77 5.77
N TYR A 345 9.99 43.91 5.05
CA TYR A 345 10.67 45.18 4.90
C TYR A 345 9.76 46.23 4.24
N GLY A 346 9.59 47.37 4.91
CA GLY A 346 8.68 48.43 4.48
C GLY A 346 7.28 48.37 5.13
N CYS A 347 7.05 47.44 6.05
CA CYS A 347 5.81 47.36 6.82
C CYS A 347 5.54 48.62 7.66
N LYS A 348 4.26 48.83 7.99
CA LYS A 348 3.79 49.90 8.89
C LYS A 348 3.20 49.29 10.15
N ASN A 349 3.25 50.06 11.23
CA ASN A 349 2.63 49.66 12.48
C ASN A 349 1.12 49.83 12.41
N TYR A 350 0.38 48.72 12.55
CA TYR A 350 -1.06 48.68 12.70
C TYR A 350 -1.45 48.20 14.09
N TYR A 351 -2.41 48.88 14.72
CA TYR A 351 -3.01 48.54 16.01
C TYR A 351 -4.35 47.86 15.79
N ALA A 352 -4.75 47.01 16.73
CA ALA A 352 -6.09 46.42 16.74
C ALA A 352 -7.12 47.55 16.87
N ASP A 353 -8.13 47.55 16.00
CA ASP A 353 -9.18 48.56 15.85
C ASP A 353 -10.48 47.82 15.50
N MET A 354 -11.14 47.31 16.54
CA MET A 354 -12.31 46.43 16.42
C MET A 354 -13.61 47.19 16.11
N ASP A 355 -13.76 48.43 16.59
CA ASP A 355 -14.92 49.29 16.33
C ASP A 355 -14.78 50.20 15.09
N LYS A 356 -13.58 50.29 14.51
CA LYS A 356 -13.24 50.96 13.25
C LYS A 356 -13.37 52.48 13.30
N ASP A 357 -13.06 53.07 14.44
CA ASP A 357 -13.05 54.52 14.61
C ASP A 357 -11.73 55.19 14.16
N GLY A 358 -10.72 54.36 13.86
CA GLY A 358 -9.41 54.79 13.38
C GLY A 358 -8.39 55.02 14.49
N PHE A 359 -8.68 54.67 15.73
CA PHE A 359 -7.74 54.48 16.82
C PHE A 359 -7.69 53.01 17.18
N GLY A 360 -6.63 52.59 17.87
CA GLY A 360 -6.49 51.20 18.23
C GLY A 360 -5.76 51.00 19.54
N VAL A 361 -5.84 49.78 20.03
CA VAL A 361 -5.32 49.35 21.33
C VAL A 361 -4.09 48.46 21.21
N GLY A 362 -3.35 48.37 22.32
CA GLY A 362 -2.29 47.36 22.50
C GLY A 362 -1.01 47.62 21.71
N THR A 363 -0.27 46.54 21.45
CA THR A 363 1.00 46.57 20.71
C THR A 363 0.74 46.49 19.22
N ALA A 364 1.31 47.41 18.45
CA ALA A 364 1.22 47.36 17.00
C ALA A 364 1.92 46.12 16.42
N ARG A 365 1.36 45.61 15.33
CA ARG A 365 1.96 44.63 14.43
C ARG A 365 2.50 45.34 13.20
N CYS A 366 3.65 44.92 12.69
CA CYS A 366 4.22 45.51 11.49
C CYS A 366 3.70 44.78 10.25
N LEU A 367 2.75 45.39 9.54
CA LEU A 367 2.03 44.78 8.41
C LEU A 367 2.19 45.62 7.14
N CYS A 368 2.10 44.98 5.97
CA CYS A 368 2.15 45.65 4.67
C CYS A 368 0.83 46.35 4.28
N GLY A 369 -0.25 46.07 5.01
CA GLY A 369 -1.55 46.71 4.91
C GLY A 369 -2.44 46.36 6.11
N PRO A 370 -3.63 46.96 6.21
CA PRO A 370 -4.58 46.60 7.27
C PRO A 370 -5.01 45.13 7.10
N SER A 371 -4.95 44.34 8.18
CA SER A 371 -5.28 42.91 8.14
C SER A 371 -6.03 42.46 9.39
N GLY A 372 -7.19 41.84 9.20
CA GLY A 372 -8.09 41.44 10.29
C GLY A 372 -8.50 42.64 11.14
N ASP A 373 -8.33 42.50 12.46
CA ASP A 373 -8.62 43.55 13.43
C ASP A 373 -7.52 44.63 13.46
N PHE A 374 -6.35 44.39 12.88
CA PHE A 374 -5.23 45.36 12.87
C PHE A 374 -5.37 46.33 11.70
N SER A 375 -6.14 47.40 11.89
CA SER A 375 -6.49 48.33 10.82
C SER A 375 -6.15 49.80 11.07
N SER A 376 -5.93 50.21 12.33
CA SER A 376 -5.55 51.58 12.68
C SER A 376 -4.04 51.79 12.70
N THR A 377 -3.57 52.97 12.27
CA THR A 377 -2.15 53.39 12.44
C THR A 377 -1.96 54.32 13.64
N SER A 378 -3.03 54.60 14.39
CA SER A 378 -3.05 55.49 15.55
C SER A 378 -3.36 54.69 16.82
N ALA A 379 -2.57 54.88 17.87
CA ALA A 379 -2.74 54.17 19.14
C ALA A 379 -3.62 54.93 20.13
N LYS A 380 -3.81 54.33 21.32
CA LYS A 380 -4.39 54.90 22.54
C LYS A 380 -5.91 55.00 22.56
N ASP A 381 -6.57 54.12 21.84
CA ASP A 381 -7.94 53.80 22.22
C ASP A 381 -7.94 53.16 23.63
N CYS A 382 -8.90 53.53 24.48
CA CYS A 382 -9.09 52.96 25.81
C CYS A 382 -10.30 52.01 25.86
N ASN A 383 -11.12 51.96 24.82
CA ASN A 383 -12.19 51.00 24.63
C ASN A 383 -12.45 50.69 23.13
N ASP A 384 -11.67 49.75 22.59
CA ASP A 384 -11.69 49.28 21.19
C ASP A 384 -13.03 48.69 20.69
N GLN A 385 -14.05 48.63 21.55
CA GLN A 385 -15.38 48.11 21.22
C GLN A 385 -16.43 49.22 21.09
N ASP A 386 -16.05 50.47 21.34
CA ASP A 386 -16.94 51.61 21.35
C ASP A 386 -16.30 52.80 20.62
N ALA A 387 -16.70 52.97 19.35
CA ALA A 387 -16.21 54.03 18.48
C ALA A 387 -16.48 55.47 18.99
N THR A 388 -17.19 55.63 20.10
CA THR A 388 -17.38 56.93 20.78
C THR A 388 -16.34 57.23 21.86
N VAL A 389 -15.47 56.27 22.20
CA VAL A 389 -14.43 56.37 23.21
C VAL A 389 -13.07 56.27 22.53
N ASN A 390 -12.40 57.40 22.32
CA ASN A 390 -11.09 57.46 21.68
C ASN A 390 -10.39 58.80 21.96
N PRO A 391 -9.08 58.95 21.67
CA PRO A 391 -8.31 60.17 21.95
C PRO A 391 -8.86 61.50 21.40
N LYS A 392 -9.82 61.48 20.47
CA LYS A 392 -10.45 62.69 19.91
C LYS A 392 -11.88 62.90 20.40
N ALA A 393 -12.43 61.99 21.19
CA ALA A 393 -13.76 62.14 21.74
C ALA A 393 -13.83 63.31 22.74
N VAL A 394 -15.05 63.74 23.04
CA VAL A 394 -15.33 64.78 24.04
C VAL A 394 -15.86 64.09 25.29
N GLU A 395 -15.35 64.48 26.45
CA GLU A 395 -15.80 63.99 27.76
C GLU A 395 -17.27 64.30 28.01
N ARG A 396 -17.99 63.30 28.53
CA ARG A 396 -19.40 63.37 28.88
C ARG A 396 -19.56 63.01 30.34
N CYS A 397 -20.62 63.51 30.97
CA CYS A 397 -20.99 63.08 32.33
C CYS A 397 -21.64 61.69 32.33
N ASP A 398 -20.90 60.67 31.88
CA ASP A 398 -21.36 59.28 31.81
C ASP A 398 -20.48 58.30 32.62
N GLY A 399 -19.44 58.81 33.29
CA GLY A 399 -18.52 58.03 34.11
C GLY A 399 -17.47 57.27 33.29
N ILE A 400 -17.31 57.58 32.01
CA ILE A 400 -16.33 56.98 31.10
C ILE A 400 -15.31 58.06 30.72
N ASP A 401 -14.02 57.71 30.72
CA ASP A 401 -12.96 58.53 30.12
C ASP A 401 -13.09 58.41 28.59
N ASN A 402 -13.99 59.21 27.99
CA ASN A 402 -14.30 59.09 26.57
C ASN A 402 -13.08 59.44 25.70
N ASN A 403 -12.23 60.36 26.14
CA ASN A 403 -11.10 60.88 25.37
C ASN A 403 -9.76 60.23 25.71
N CYS A 404 -9.77 59.22 26.58
CA CYS A 404 -8.61 58.42 26.96
C CYS A 404 -7.42 59.25 27.49
N ASP A 405 -7.68 60.37 28.16
CA ASP A 405 -6.66 61.24 28.76
C ASP A 405 -6.39 60.94 30.26
N ALA A 406 -7.03 59.87 30.76
CA ALA A 406 -7.05 59.41 32.14
C ALA A 406 -7.81 60.33 33.11
N LYS A 407 -8.68 61.22 32.61
CA LYS A 407 -9.61 62.00 33.43
C LYS A 407 -11.04 61.63 33.10
N VAL A 408 -11.69 60.93 34.02
CA VAL A 408 -13.12 60.63 33.95
C VAL A 408 -13.91 61.89 34.34
N ASP A 409 -14.82 62.32 33.47
CA ASP A 409 -15.81 63.36 33.73
C ASP A 409 -15.21 64.67 34.33
N PRO A 410 -14.15 65.27 33.74
CA PRO A 410 -13.56 66.50 34.26
C PRO A 410 -14.52 67.69 34.22
N GLU A 411 -14.12 68.80 34.84
CA GLU A 411 -14.91 70.04 34.82
C GLU A 411 -15.28 70.45 33.38
N ASN A 412 -16.53 70.88 33.19
CA ASN A 412 -17.11 71.27 31.90
C ASN A 412 -17.32 70.11 30.91
N SER A 413 -17.32 68.86 31.38
CA SER A 413 -17.77 67.72 30.57
C SER A 413 -19.19 67.93 30.03
N GLN A 414 -19.46 67.38 28.85
CA GLN A 414 -20.74 67.54 28.20
C GLN A 414 -21.86 66.93 29.06
N GLY A 415 -22.88 67.73 29.38
CA GLY A 415 -23.99 67.33 30.26
C GLY A 415 -23.78 67.70 31.74
N CYS A 416 -22.73 68.44 32.08
CA CYS A 416 -22.51 68.92 33.44
C CYS A 416 -23.63 69.85 33.93
N THR A 417 -23.87 69.82 35.24
CA THR A 417 -24.77 70.73 35.95
C THR A 417 -23.95 71.83 36.61
N ARG A 418 -24.48 73.05 36.60
CA ARG A 418 -23.85 74.18 37.28
C ARG A 418 -24.10 74.07 38.78
N TYR A 419 -23.02 74.00 39.56
CA TYR A 419 -23.06 74.06 41.02
C TYR A 419 -22.40 75.35 41.51
N TYR A 420 -23.03 75.98 42.49
CA TYR A 420 -22.58 77.21 43.12
C TYR A 420 -21.77 76.87 44.38
N TYR A 421 -20.80 77.73 44.69
CA TYR A 421 -20.05 77.66 45.94
C TYR A 421 -21.05 77.85 47.08
N ASP A 422 -21.07 76.89 48.00
CA ASP A 422 -21.93 76.78 49.16
C ASP A 422 -21.04 76.29 50.32
N ALA A 423 -20.69 77.20 51.24
CA ALA A 423 -19.83 76.89 52.37
C ALA A 423 -20.59 76.30 53.56
N ASP A 424 -21.83 76.74 53.81
CA ASP A 424 -22.59 76.40 55.02
C ASP A 424 -23.58 75.23 54.89
N GLY A 425 -23.96 74.86 53.68
CA GLY A 425 -24.66 73.63 53.32
C GLY A 425 -26.17 73.73 53.27
N ASP A 426 -26.72 74.93 53.10
CA ASP A 426 -28.17 75.14 53.08
C ASP A 426 -28.83 74.87 51.71
N GLY A 427 -28.03 74.67 50.66
CA GLY A 427 -28.47 74.34 49.31
C GLY A 427 -28.59 75.54 48.36
N TYR A 428 -28.31 76.75 48.84
CA TYR A 428 -28.11 77.96 48.04
C TYR A 428 -26.63 78.31 48.02
N GLY A 429 -26.18 78.96 46.94
CA GLY A 429 -24.79 79.37 46.84
C GLY A 429 -24.63 80.74 46.19
N ILE A 430 -23.44 81.32 46.34
CA ILE A 430 -23.13 82.63 45.75
C ILE A 430 -23.14 82.60 44.23
N ALA A 431 -23.96 83.48 43.62
CA ALA A 431 -24.20 83.49 42.17
C ALA A 431 -22.94 83.75 41.31
N THR A 432 -21.92 84.38 41.88
CA THR A 432 -20.68 84.77 41.19
C THR A 432 -19.59 83.69 41.18
N SER A 433 -19.76 82.62 41.95
CA SER A 433 -18.80 81.52 42.04
C SER A 433 -19.50 80.21 41.71
N SER A 434 -19.33 79.73 40.48
CA SER A 434 -19.93 78.48 40.02
C SER A 434 -18.98 77.72 39.10
N HIS A 435 -19.03 76.40 39.20
CA HIS A 435 -18.35 75.47 38.30
C HIS A 435 -19.37 74.52 37.67
N CYS A 436 -19.03 73.93 36.53
CA CYS A 436 -19.86 72.93 35.88
C CYS A 436 -19.30 71.54 36.16
N TYR A 437 -20.00 70.76 36.97
CA TYR A 437 -19.61 69.41 37.37
C TYR A 437 -20.70 68.39 37.05
N CYS A 438 -20.33 67.12 36.93
CA CYS A 438 -21.27 66.03 36.70
C CYS A 438 -22.02 65.62 37.99
N ALA A 439 -21.47 65.96 39.15
CA ALA A 439 -22.07 65.81 40.46
C ALA A 439 -21.53 66.89 41.42
N PRO A 440 -22.18 67.15 42.57
CA PRO A 440 -21.66 68.05 43.60
C PRO A 440 -20.22 67.66 44.00
N SER A 441 -19.31 68.64 44.04
CA SER A 441 -17.90 68.39 44.36
C SER A 441 -17.39 69.39 45.40
N GLY A 442 -17.15 68.87 46.61
CA GLY A 442 -16.66 69.66 47.74
C GLY A 442 -17.61 70.79 48.15
N VAL A 443 -17.13 72.02 47.99
CA VAL A 443 -17.88 73.27 48.29
C VAL A 443 -18.76 73.73 47.14
N PHE A 444 -18.62 73.17 45.94
CA PHE A 444 -19.54 73.45 44.82
C PHE A 444 -20.64 72.40 44.80
N ARG A 445 -21.70 72.66 45.57
CA ARG A 445 -22.76 71.67 45.82
C ARG A 445 -24.19 72.21 45.75
N ALA A 446 -24.38 73.53 45.84
CA ALA A 446 -25.70 74.14 45.71
C ALA A 446 -26.14 74.16 44.23
N PRO A 447 -27.31 73.61 43.88
CA PRO A 447 -27.85 73.69 42.52
C PRO A 447 -28.56 75.02 42.24
N VAL A 448 -28.81 75.84 43.27
CA VAL A 448 -29.53 77.11 43.19
C VAL A 448 -28.60 78.25 43.62
N ALA A 449 -28.66 79.36 42.88
CA ALA A 449 -27.91 80.57 43.20
C ALA A 449 -28.76 81.55 44.03
N GLY A 450 -28.09 82.48 44.68
CA GLY A 450 -28.72 83.68 45.24
C GLY A 450 -28.38 83.95 46.70
N ASP A 451 -27.55 83.11 47.31
CA ASP A 451 -27.10 83.33 48.67
C ASP A 451 -26.26 84.62 48.77
N CYS A 452 -26.72 85.55 49.60
CA CYS A 452 -26.06 86.82 49.88
C CYS A 452 -25.05 86.71 51.04
N ARG A 453 -25.08 85.63 51.83
CA ARG A 453 -24.18 85.35 52.94
C ARG A 453 -23.93 83.84 53.20
N ASP A 454 -23.29 83.20 52.24
CA ASP A 454 -22.81 81.80 52.14
C ASP A 454 -22.11 81.12 53.34
N SER A 455 -21.84 81.87 54.41
CA SER A 455 -21.23 81.36 55.64
C SER A 455 -22.25 81.17 56.77
N ASN A 456 -23.51 81.46 56.51
CA ASN A 456 -24.59 81.46 57.48
C ASN A 456 -25.84 80.77 56.89
N PRO A 457 -26.15 79.52 57.28
CA PRO A 457 -27.20 78.71 56.67
C PRO A 457 -28.64 79.17 57.02
N ALA A 458 -28.76 80.34 57.66
CA ALA A 458 -30.01 80.99 57.97
C ALA A 458 -30.29 82.20 57.05
N VAL A 459 -29.36 82.54 56.15
CA VAL A 459 -29.45 83.66 55.23
C VAL A 459 -29.43 83.10 53.81
N TYR A 460 -30.58 83.06 53.15
CA TYR A 460 -30.73 82.49 51.81
C TYR A 460 -31.99 83.03 51.13
N PRO A 461 -32.09 82.96 49.79
CA PRO A 461 -33.27 83.37 49.03
C PRO A 461 -34.59 82.82 49.59
N GLY A 462 -35.43 83.70 50.13
CA GLY A 462 -36.73 83.37 50.71
C GLY A 462 -36.69 82.79 52.13
N ALA A 463 -35.60 83.02 52.87
CA ALA A 463 -35.59 82.83 54.32
C ALA A 463 -36.62 83.76 55.01
N THR A 464 -36.87 83.54 56.30
CA THR A 464 -37.77 84.42 57.08
C THR A 464 -36.97 85.55 57.71
N GLU A 465 -37.33 86.78 57.38
CA GLU A 465 -36.74 88.01 57.89
C GLU A 465 -36.87 88.18 59.41
N LYS A 466 -35.75 88.51 60.04
CA LYS A 466 -35.63 88.84 61.46
C LYS A 466 -35.06 90.24 61.56
N CYS A 467 -35.58 91.03 62.50
CA CYS A 467 -35.08 92.36 62.81
C CYS A 467 -33.72 92.26 63.53
N ASN A 468 -32.67 92.00 62.76
CA ASN A 468 -31.33 91.69 63.21
C ASN A 468 -30.26 92.49 62.45
N GLY A 469 -30.65 93.31 61.46
CA GLY A 469 -29.76 94.12 60.64
C GLY A 469 -29.09 93.37 59.49
N ILE A 470 -29.57 92.18 59.15
CA ILE A 470 -29.15 91.34 58.03
C ILE A 470 -30.36 91.17 57.12
N ASP A 471 -30.14 91.29 55.81
CA ASP A 471 -31.06 90.83 54.78
C ASP A 471 -30.97 89.30 54.78
N ASP A 472 -31.84 88.66 55.56
CA ASP A 472 -31.89 87.21 55.77
C ASP A 472 -32.44 86.50 54.52
N ASP A 473 -33.39 87.10 53.80
CA ASP A 473 -34.04 86.47 52.65
C ASP A 473 -33.42 86.83 51.28
N CYS A 474 -32.38 87.66 51.29
CA CYS A 474 -31.58 88.08 50.16
C CYS A 474 -32.38 88.80 49.06
N ASP A 475 -33.48 89.48 49.40
CA ASP A 475 -34.29 90.26 48.45
C ASP A 475 -33.74 91.68 48.16
N GLY A 476 -32.74 92.11 48.92
CA GLY A 476 -32.08 93.41 48.81
C GLY A 476 -32.62 94.49 49.76
N VAL A 477 -33.55 94.15 50.64
CA VAL A 477 -34.09 95.02 51.69
C VAL A 477 -33.76 94.40 53.06
N THR A 478 -33.25 95.22 53.99
CA THR A 478 -32.91 94.74 55.33
C THR A 478 -34.03 95.08 56.31
N ASP A 479 -34.48 94.09 57.08
CA ASP A 479 -35.49 94.22 58.14
C ASP A 479 -36.79 94.94 57.68
N GLU A 480 -37.36 94.54 56.54
CA GLU A 480 -38.53 95.15 55.92
C GLU A 480 -39.84 94.89 56.68
N GLU A 481 -40.95 95.53 56.27
CA GLU A 481 -42.23 95.40 56.97
C GLU A 481 -42.72 93.95 56.97
N ARG A 482 -42.91 93.38 58.17
CA ARG A 482 -43.45 92.02 58.32
C ARG A 482 -44.93 92.01 57.98
N THR A 483 -45.26 91.57 56.78
CA THR A 483 -46.64 91.49 56.27
C THR A 483 -47.34 90.17 56.59
N SER A 484 -46.61 89.16 57.10
CA SER A 484 -47.15 87.88 57.54
C SER A 484 -46.41 87.33 58.78
N GLY A 485 -47.14 86.69 59.70
CA GLY A 485 -46.60 86.20 60.99
C GLY A 485 -46.92 87.12 62.17
N ASP A 486 -46.63 86.64 63.39
CA ASP A 486 -46.91 87.38 64.62
C ASP A 486 -45.91 88.54 64.80
N CYS A 487 -46.44 89.74 65.08
CA CYS A 487 -45.64 90.89 65.47
C CYS A 487 -45.31 90.82 66.97
N GLY A 488 -44.06 91.15 67.36
CA GLY A 488 -43.56 91.00 68.74
C GLY A 488 -42.52 89.89 68.93
N GLN A 489 -42.16 89.16 67.85
CA GLN A 489 -41.07 88.18 67.82
C GLN A 489 -39.94 88.68 66.91
N ASP A 490 -38.73 88.14 67.09
CA ASP A 490 -37.54 88.40 66.27
C ASP A 490 -37.19 89.89 66.10
N GLY A 491 -37.54 90.73 67.07
CA GLY A 491 -37.22 92.17 67.09
C GLY A 491 -38.28 93.09 66.48
N TYR A 492 -39.31 92.56 65.82
CA TYR A 492 -40.38 93.36 65.24
C TYR A 492 -41.39 93.86 66.28
N LEU A 493 -41.80 95.13 66.17
CA LEU A 493 -42.79 95.77 67.06
C LEU A 493 -43.95 96.37 66.27
N LEU A 494 -45.10 96.49 66.94
CA LEU A 494 -46.28 97.18 66.43
C LEU A 494 -46.11 98.69 66.61
N TYR A 495 -46.22 99.42 65.50
CA TYR A 495 -46.27 100.88 65.48
C TYR A 495 -47.57 101.36 64.82
N PHE A 496 -48.13 102.44 65.35
CA PHE A 496 -49.34 103.12 64.88
C PHE A 496 -48.98 104.45 64.22
N THR A 497 -49.83 104.90 63.29
CA THR A 497 -49.64 106.22 62.67
C THR A 497 -49.84 107.28 63.73
N ASP A 498 -48.94 108.27 63.81
CA ASP A 498 -48.96 109.33 64.83
C ASP A 498 -48.39 110.61 64.19
N MET A 499 -49.27 111.40 63.57
CA MET A 499 -48.87 112.61 62.85
C MET A 499 -48.68 113.82 63.76
N ASP A 500 -49.39 113.90 64.87
CA ASP A 500 -49.31 115.04 65.80
C ASP A 500 -48.31 114.86 66.95
N ASN A 501 -47.75 113.65 67.13
CA ASN A 501 -46.72 113.27 68.09
C ASN A 501 -47.17 113.27 69.56
N ASP A 502 -48.43 112.95 69.85
CA ASP A 502 -48.88 112.79 71.23
C ASP A 502 -48.58 111.39 71.83
N GLY A 503 -48.19 110.43 70.98
CA GLY A 503 -47.76 109.08 71.36
C GLY A 503 -48.87 108.01 71.33
N TYR A 504 -50.11 108.41 71.04
CA TYR A 504 -51.19 107.53 70.60
C TYR A 504 -51.28 107.57 69.08
N GLY A 505 -51.81 106.52 68.49
CA GLY A 505 -51.91 106.47 67.04
C GLY A 505 -53.13 105.76 66.51
N THR A 506 -53.49 106.14 65.29
CA THR A 506 -54.61 105.58 64.54
C THR A 506 -54.30 104.18 63.98
N SER A 507 -55.36 103.36 63.86
CA SER A 507 -55.31 102.06 63.17
C SER A 507 -55.40 102.22 61.64
N PRO A 508 -54.81 101.32 60.84
CA PRO A 508 -54.12 100.08 61.22
C PRO A 508 -52.67 100.28 61.66
N SER A 509 -52.19 99.42 62.55
CA SER A 509 -50.76 99.31 62.91
C SER A 509 -49.93 98.66 61.81
N LYS A 510 -48.64 99.00 61.74
CA LYS A 510 -47.63 98.29 60.96
C LYS A 510 -46.68 97.51 61.86
N CYS A 511 -46.17 96.39 61.36
CA CYS A 511 -45.15 95.59 62.04
C CYS A 511 -43.76 95.96 61.51
N LEU A 512 -43.01 96.76 62.27
CA LEU A 512 -41.74 97.34 61.82
C LEU A 512 -40.62 97.04 62.82
N CYS A 513 -39.39 96.95 62.31
CA CYS A 513 -38.19 96.82 63.13
C CYS A 513 -37.83 98.12 63.88
N LYS A 514 -38.25 99.27 63.34
CA LYS A 514 -38.05 100.61 63.94
C LYS A 514 -39.22 101.54 63.57
N PRO A 515 -39.49 102.59 64.36
CA PRO A 515 -40.51 103.57 63.99
C PRO A 515 -40.13 104.31 62.70
N SER A 516 -41.12 104.74 61.94
CA SER A 516 -40.97 105.63 60.77
C SER A 516 -41.49 107.03 61.10
N ASP A 517 -41.24 108.03 60.24
CA ASP A 517 -41.65 109.41 60.49
C ASP A 517 -43.16 109.56 60.76
N GLN A 518 -43.98 108.74 60.08
CA GLN A 518 -45.44 108.75 60.19
C GLN A 518 -45.98 107.66 61.12
N VAL A 519 -45.31 106.51 61.25
CA VAL A 519 -45.79 105.35 62.01
C VAL A 519 -44.81 105.08 63.15
N LYS A 520 -45.08 105.64 64.32
CA LYS A 520 -44.14 105.71 65.46
C LYS A 520 -44.78 105.61 66.85
N ALA A 521 -46.10 105.80 66.99
CA ALA A 521 -46.76 105.58 68.27
C ALA A 521 -46.76 104.09 68.61
N THR A 522 -46.62 103.77 69.89
CA THR A 522 -46.69 102.40 70.41
C THR A 522 -48.02 102.13 71.12
N LEU A 523 -48.84 103.16 71.30
CA LEU A 523 -50.17 103.07 71.90
C LEU A 523 -51.22 103.35 70.80
N SER A 524 -52.35 102.65 70.88
CA SER A 524 -53.44 102.76 69.90
C SER A 524 -54.63 103.52 70.48
N GLY A 525 -55.47 104.08 69.61
CA GLY A 525 -56.82 104.52 69.97
C GLY A 525 -57.10 105.99 69.72
N ASP A 526 -56.15 106.71 69.12
CA ASP A 526 -56.37 108.08 68.66
C ASP A 526 -57.45 108.10 67.56
N CYS A 527 -58.40 109.04 67.69
CA CYS A 527 -59.51 109.26 66.79
C CYS A 527 -59.33 110.51 65.89
N ASP A 528 -58.37 111.40 66.19
CA ASP A 528 -57.97 112.52 65.34
C ASP A 528 -56.44 112.78 65.41
N ASP A 529 -55.71 111.97 64.64
CA ASP A 529 -54.24 111.96 64.49
C ASP A 529 -53.60 113.28 64.04
N ASN A 530 -54.38 114.32 63.76
CA ASN A 530 -53.88 115.65 63.39
C ASN A 530 -53.96 116.65 64.56
N ASN A 531 -54.45 116.23 65.71
CA ASN A 531 -54.74 117.10 66.83
C ASN A 531 -54.29 116.45 68.14
N SER A 532 -53.06 116.78 68.57
CA SER A 532 -52.41 116.30 69.80
C SER A 532 -53.14 116.58 71.13
N GLN A 533 -54.35 117.13 71.08
CA GLN A 533 -55.24 117.30 72.21
C GLN A 533 -56.37 116.28 72.22
N VAL A 534 -56.50 115.48 71.16
CA VAL A 534 -57.53 114.46 70.96
C VAL A 534 -56.85 113.11 71.02
N PHE A 535 -57.02 112.39 72.11
CA PHE A 535 -56.43 111.07 72.31
C PHE A 535 -57.14 110.34 73.46
N PRO A 536 -57.02 109.00 73.55
CA PRO A 536 -57.63 108.22 74.62
C PRO A 536 -57.38 108.79 76.02
N ASN A 537 -58.46 109.14 76.73
CA ASN A 537 -58.45 109.75 78.07
C ASN A 537 -57.94 111.22 78.13
N ALA A 538 -57.99 111.98 77.04
CA ALA A 538 -57.85 113.42 77.10
C ALA A 538 -59.00 114.06 77.93
N ILE A 539 -58.90 115.36 78.22
CA ILE A 539 -59.94 116.07 78.98
C ILE A 539 -60.84 116.81 77.99
N GLU A 540 -62.14 116.49 77.98
CA GLU A 540 -63.18 117.13 77.16
C GLU A 540 -63.22 118.67 77.28
N LYS A 541 -63.32 119.35 76.14
CA LYS A 541 -63.39 120.80 76.06
C LYS A 541 -64.76 121.29 75.58
N CYS A 542 -65.65 121.40 76.56
CA CYS A 542 -67.04 121.83 76.43
C CYS A 542 -67.33 122.95 75.41
N GLY A 543 -68.13 122.60 74.40
CA GLY A 543 -68.64 123.47 73.35
C GLY A 543 -67.79 123.50 72.08
N ASN A 544 -66.75 122.65 71.97
CA ASN A 544 -65.93 122.50 70.76
C ASN A 544 -66.54 121.51 69.75
N LYS A 545 -67.49 120.67 70.19
CA LYS A 545 -68.14 119.61 69.40
C LYS A 545 -67.18 118.55 68.86
N THR A 546 -66.06 118.34 69.54
CA THR A 546 -65.09 117.27 69.26
C THR A 546 -65.18 116.25 70.40
N ASP A 547 -65.02 114.97 70.08
CA ASP A 547 -64.76 113.90 71.05
C ASP A 547 -63.25 113.97 71.35
N ASP A 548 -62.86 114.68 72.40
CA ASP A 548 -61.45 114.91 72.72
C ASP A 548 -60.82 113.65 73.33
N ASP A 549 -61.56 112.86 74.10
CA ASP A 549 -61.03 111.68 74.79
C ASP A 549 -61.15 110.35 74.00
N CYS A 550 -61.73 110.42 72.80
CA CYS A 550 -61.93 109.32 71.87
C CYS A 550 -62.77 108.16 72.44
N ASP A 551 -63.66 108.42 73.40
CA ASP A 551 -64.56 107.42 73.98
C ASP A 551 -65.86 107.20 73.16
N GLY A 552 -66.11 108.05 72.16
CA GLY A 552 -67.28 108.03 71.29
C GLY A 552 -68.41 108.98 71.71
N GLN A 553 -68.21 109.81 72.74
CA GLN A 553 -69.13 110.88 73.16
C GLN A 553 -68.54 112.26 72.82
N ILE A 554 -69.38 113.30 72.76
CA ILE A 554 -68.94 114.64 72.37
C ILE A 554 -69.40 115.62 73.44
N ASP A 555 -68.47 116.43 73.97
CA ASP A 555 -68.73 117.48 74.96
C ASP A 555 -69.40 116.96 76.26
N GLU A 556 -69.12 115.73 76.70
CA GLU A 556 -69.69 115.15 77.91
C GLU A 556 -68.91 115.46 79.19
N ASN A 557 -69.57 115.26 80.35
CA ASN A 557 -69.01 115.52 81.68
C ASN A 557 -68.49 116.95 81.92
N CYS A 558 -69.03 117.88 81.14
CA CYS A 558 -69.08 119.33 81.26
C CYS A 558 -70.22 119.82 82.17
#